data_AF-A0A0K9NYG0-F1
#
_entry.id   AF-A0A0K9NYG0-F1
#
_cell.length_a   1.000
_cell.length_b   1.000
_cell.length_c   1.000
_cell.angle_alpha   90.00
_cell.angle_beta   90.00
_cell.angle_gamma   90.00
#
_symmetry.space_group_name_H-M   'P 1'
#
loop_
_entity.id
_entity.type
_entity.pdbx_description
1 polymer ?
#
loop_
_entity_poly.entity_id
_entity_poly.type
_entity_poly.pdbx_seq_one_letter_code
_entity_poly.pdbx_strand_id
1 'polypeptide(L)'
;MSPTRSGPEVIVKAGGSFFKKLISSDLYKNAKVEDIWGSFRWAPFLPLQSSDTFLTMLLLLSKYRMKTLLVVDLGEGKIDNIITQSAAIHMLAECVGLPWFEKWATKKLSELSFPVMKSDQLVKVFEEDPVLKAFKLMRMKGIGGLPVVDVSGRKAIGNISIRDAQFLLTTPKLFKDHNSITVKNFVLEVRKHLKNGEKGEEEENFPTPSFLDGQVISCRSDDTIKDVIIKLDTHKIHRIYVVDEERDLEGVVTLRDIISKLVHEPHGYFGDFFDGVVPLPKNSRV
;
A
#
# COMPACT_ATOMS: atom_id res chain seq x y z
N MET A 1 3.28 37.34 9.17
CA MET A 1 2.00 37.33 8.45
C MET A 1 1.45 35.91 8.48
N SER A 2 0.30 35.74 9.12
CA SER A 2 -0.37 34.45 9.32
C SER A 2 -0.83 33.86 7.98
N PRO A 3 -0.63 32.56 7.68
CA PRO A 3 -1.23 31.97 6.51
C PRO A 3 -2.72 31.80 6.76
N THR A 4 -3.53 32.48 5.96
CA THR A 4 -4.98 32.41 5.96
C THR A 4 -5.45 30.98 5.76
N ARG A 5 -6.27 30.50 6.71
CA ARG A 5 -7.05 29.27 6.58
C ARG A 5 -8.11 29.46 5.50
N SER A 6 -7.81 29.09 4.26
CA SER A 6 -8.85 28.87 3.23
C SER A 6 -9.14 27.37 3.14
N GLY A 7 -10.34 26.98 3.56
CA GLY A 7 -10.85 25.61 3.56
C GLY A 7 -11.14 25.02 2.16
N PRO A 8 -11.81 23.84 2.11
CA PRO A 8 -11.79 22.90 0.97
C PRO A 8 -12.65 23.27 -0.26
N GLU A 9 -13.20 24.48 -0.35
CA GLU A 9 -14.23 24.81 -1.35
C GLU A 9 -13.69 25.33 -2.68
N VAL A 10 -12.43 25.76 -2.76
CA VAL A 10 -11.88 26.41 -3.97
C VAL A 10 -11.49 25.41 -5.08
N ILE A 11 -11.45 24.10 -4.79
CA ILE A 11 -10.93 23.11 -5.75
C ILE A 11 -11.99 22.69 -6.80
N VAL A 12 -13.26 23.06 -6.64
CA VAL A 12 -14.38 22.52 -7.45
C VAL A 12 -14.45 23.10 -8.89
N LYS A 13 -13.69 24.15 -9.25
CA LYS A 13 -13.80 24.81 -10.58
C LYS A 13 -12.63 24.63 -11.55
N ALA A 14 -11.67 23.73 -11.30
CA ALA A 14 -10.54 23.50 -12.21
C ALA A 14 -10.71 22.23 -13.06
N GLY A 15 -11.77 22.17 -13.88
CA GLY A 15 -11.94 21.13 -14.91
C GLY A 15 -10.79 21.15 -15.94
N GLY A 16 -10.40 19.97 -16.44
CA GLY A 16 -9.49 19.81 -17.58
C GLY A 16 -7.99 19.98 -17.32
N SER A 17 -7.64 20.88 -16.40
CA SER A 17 -6.33 21.56 -16.44
C SER A 17 -5.52 21.53 -15.14
N PHE A 18 -6.02 20.95 -14.05
CA PHE A 18 -5.34 21.04 -12.74
C PHE A 18 -3.92 20.46 -12.76
N PHE A 19 -3.75 19.19 -13.15
CA PHE A 19 -2.43 18.55 -13.14
C PHE A 19 -1.46 19.18 -14.15
N LYS A 20 -1.96 19.59 -15.33
CA LYS A 20 -1.15 20.36 -16.29
C LYS A 20 -0.71 21.70 -15.71
N LYS A 21 -1.61 22.43 -15.04
CA LYS A 21 -1.31 23.70 -14.34
C LYS A 21 -0.32 23.49 -13.20
N LEU A 22 -0.51 22.45 -12.39
CA LEU A 22 0.37 22.09 -11.28
C LEU A 22 1.80 21.85 -11.79
N ILE A 23 2.00 20.96 -12.77
CA ILE A 23 3.32 20.65 -13.33
C ILE A 23 3.95 21.87 -14.02
N SER A 24 3.14 22.77 -14.59
CA SER A 24 3.65 24.01 -15.20
C SER A 24 3.94 25.14 -14.20
N SER A 25 3.47 25.02 -12.95
CA SER A 25 3.53 26.10 -11.96
C SER A 25 4.95 26.35 -11.45
N ASP A 26 5.24 27.59 -11.08
CA ASP A 26 6.53 27.97 -10.50
C ASP A 26 6.78 27.27 -9.16
N LEU A 27 5.72 27.06 -8.37
CA LEU A 27 5.81 26.32 -7.12
C LEU A 27 6.28 24.88 -7.35
N TYR A 28 5.73 24.17 -8.35
CA TYR A 28 6.17 22.81 -8.66
C TYR A 28 7.60 22.75 -9.22
N LYS A 29 8.01 23.75 -10.01
CA LYS A 29 9.33 23.78 -10.65
C LYS A 29 10.46 24.21 -9.73
N ASN A 30 10.17 25.11 -8.79
CA ASN A 30 11.21 25.82 -8.04
C ASN A 30 11.19 25.52 -6.54
N ALA A 31 10.13 24.91 -5.99
CA ALA A 31 10.14 24.48 -4.58
C ALA A 31 11.25 23.45 -4.38
N LYS A 32 12.13 23.71 -3.44
CA LYS A 32 13.20 22.78 -3.10
C LYS A 32 12.71 21.79 -2.07
N VAL A 33 13.37 20.63 -2.01
CA VAL A 33 13.10 19.62 -0.98
C VAL A 33 13.26 20.22 0.43
N GLU A 34 14.26 21.08 0.63
CA GLU A 34 14.50 21.78 1.91
C GLU A 34 13.32 22.66 2.37
N ASP A 35 12.50 23.15 1.43
CA ASP A 35 11.35 23.99 1.73
C ASP A 35 10.14 23.18 2.20
N ILE A 36 10.08 21.89 1.85
CA ILE A 36 8.91 21.03 2.07
C ILE A 36 9.16 19.87 3.02
N TRP A 37 10.40 19.39 3.20
CA TRP A 37 10.68 18.16 3.95
C TRP A 37 10.15 18.19 5.39
N GLY A 38 10.23 19.35 6.07
CA GLY A 38 9.70 19.52 7.43
C GLY A 38 8.16 19.48 7.54
N SER A 39 7.44 19.56 6.41
CA SER A 39 5.98 19.41 6.36
C SER A 39 5.53 17.94 6.33
N PHE A 40 6.43 17.03 5.96
CA PHE A 40 6.17 15.60 6.01
C PHE A 40 6.36 15.14 7.45
N ARG A 41 5.27 15.08 8.21
CA ARG A 41 5.21 14.44 9.55
C ARG A 41 5.38 12.91 9.49
N TRP A 42 6.20 12.40 8.58
CA TRP A 42 6.45 10.98 8.51
C TRP A 42 7.41 10.57 9.61
N ALA A 43 7.19 9.34 10.05
CA ALA A 43 7.91 8.68 11.13
C ALA A 43 9.41 8.95 11.03
N PRO A 44 10.09 9.00 12.18
CA PRO A 44 11.46 9.45 12.20
C PRO A 44 12.37 8.50 11.42
N PHE A 45 13.51 9.01 10.94
CA PHE A 45 14.44 8.24 10.14
C PHE A 45 15.00 7.10 10.99
N LEU A 46 14.50 5.89 10.75
CA LEU A 46 14.82 4.67 11.48
C LEU A 46 15.47 3.68 10.51
N PRO A 47 16.75 3.90 10.17
CA PRO A 47 17.47 2.97 9.34
C PRO A 47 17.80 1.70 10.15
N LEU A 48 17.98 0.60 9.42
CA LEU A 48 18.57 -0.62 9.94
C LEU A 48 20.08 -0.61 9.68
N GLN A 49 20.83 -1.27 10.55
CA GLN A 49 22.21 -1.65 10.33
C GLN A 49 22.29 -3.14 9.96
N SER A 50 23.39 -3.57 9.36
CA SER A 50 23.62 -4.98 9.00
C SER A 50 23.63 -5.94 10.21
N SER A 51 23.88 -5.41 11.41
CA SER A 51 23.83 -6.14 12.68
C SER A 51 22.43 -6.26 13.30
N ASP A 52 21.43 -5.53 12.79
CA ASP A 52 20.07 -5.58 13.32
C ASP A 52 19.42 -6.95 13.07
N THR A 53 18.57 -7.35 14.01
CA THR A 53 17.93 -8.66 13.92
C THR A 53 16.79 -8.66 12.90
N PHE A 54 16.50 -9.85 12.38
CA PHE A 54 15.31 -10.10 11.57
C PHE A 54 14.00 -9.71 12.30
N LEU A 55 13.94 -9.88 13.62
CA LEU A 55 12.79 -9.48 14.43
C LEU A 55 12.59 -7.96 14.41
N THR A 56 13.66 -7.17 14.56
CA THR A 56 13.62 -5.70 14.44
C THR A 56 13.02 -5.30 13.09
N MET A 57 13.55 -5.87 12.00
CA MET A 57 13.07 -5.60 10.65
C MET A 57 11.57 -5.89 10.49
N LEU A 58 11.11 -7.07 10.91
CA LEU A 58 9.70 -7.44 10.80
C LEU A 58 8.78 -6.59 11.70
N LEU A 59 9.22 -6.22 12.91
CA LEU A 59 8.46 -5.35 13.81
C LEU A 59 8.29 -3.96 13.20
N LEU A 60 9.37 -3.37 12.66
CA LEU A 60 9.32 -2.06 12.02
C LEU A 60 8.39 -2.08 10.79
N LEU A 61 8.49 -3.11 9.94
CA LEU A 61 7.61 -3.29 8.78
C LEU A 61 6.15 -3.54 9.14
N SER A 62 5.86 -4.13 10.30
CA SER A 62 4.50 -4.47 10.74
C SER A 62 3.93 -3.51 11.78
N LYS A 63 4.30 -3.70 13.05
CA LYS A 63 3.76 -2.97 14.21
C LYS A 63 3.97 -1.47 14.10
N TYR A 64 5.15 -1.03 13.65
CA TYR A 64 5.48 0.40 13.50
C TYR A 64 5.09 0.97 12.12
N ARG A 65 4.44 0.15 11.28
CA ARG A 65 3.80 0.56 10.01
C ARG A 65 4.77 1.18 9.00
N MET A 66 6.06 0.88 9.07
CA MET A 66 7.01 1.25 8.04
C MET A 66 6.74 0.43 6.78
N LYS A 67 6.74 1.08 5.63
CA LYS A 67 6.56 0.39 4.33
C LYS A 67 7.88 -0.06 3.74
N THR A 68 8.92 0.69 4.07
CA THR A 68 10.26 0.59 3.54
C THR A 68 11.23 0.92 4.67
N LEU A 69 12.28 0.12 4.80
CA LEU A 69 13.40 0.33 5.73
C LEU A 69 14.67 0.51 4.91
N LEU A 70 15.48 1.47 5.28
CA LEU A 70 16.79 1.69 4.66
C LEU A 70 17.82 0.96 5.50
N VAL A 71 18.69 0.18 4.86
CA VAL A 71 19.86 -0.41 5.50
C VAL A 71 21.03 0.53 5.22
N VAL A 72 21.69 0.98 6.28
CA VAL A 72 22.76 1.98 6.19
C VAL A 72 24.03 1.50 6.89
N ASP A 73 25.16 1.87 6.32
CA ASP A 73 26.45 1.89 7.01
C ASP A 73 26.62 3.29 7.62
N LEU A 74 26.52 3.37 8.95
CA LEU A 74 26.70 4.62 9.69
C LEU A 74 28.16 5.09 9.72
N GLY A 75 29.12 4.18 9.57
CA GLY A 75 30.54 4.52 9.51
C GLY A 75 30.90 5.20 8.19
N GLU A 76 30.38 4.67 7.07
CA GLU A 76 30.62 5.23 5.73
C GLU A 76 29.58 6.29 5.30
N GLY A 77 28.48 6.45 6.04
CA GLY A 77 27.40 7.36 5.70
C GLY A 77 26.65 6.95 4.42
N LYS A 78 26.58 5.65 4.14
CA LYS A 78 26.08 5.09 2.89
C LYS A 78 24.79 4.29 3.10
N ILE A 79 23.89 4.35 2.12
CA ILE A 79 22.74 3.45 2.04
C ILE A 79 23.18 2.19 1.29
N ASP A 80 23.17 1.05 1.97
CA ASP A 80 23.54 -0.24 1.39
C ASP A 80 22.36 -0.94 0.73
N ASN A 81 21.16 -0.83 1.31
CA ASN A 81 20.00 -1.53 0.79
C ASN A 81 18.65 -0.89 1.18
N ILE A 82 17.58 -1.36 0.56
CA ILE A 82 16.19 -0.97 0.82
C ILE A 82 15.34 -2.23 0.99
N ILE A 83 14.76 -2.40 2.17
CA ILE A 83 13.90 -3.54 2.50
C ILE A 83 12.44 -3.10 2.49
N THR A 84 11.57 -3.85 1.81
CA THR A 84 10.12 -3.58 1.74
C THR A 84 9.31 -4.71 2.36
N GLN A 85 8.02 -4.46 2.64
CA GLN A 85 7.09 -5.52 3.05
C GLN A 85 7.00 -6.65 2.02
N SER A 86 7.05 -6.35 0.72
CA SER A 86 7.02 -7.37 -0.34
C SER A 86 8.27 -8.25 -0.29
N ALA A 87 9.45 -7.67 -0.03
CA ALA A 87 10.69 -8.44 0.13
C ALA A 87 10.63 -9.38 1.34
N ALA A 88 10.06 -8.92 2.47
CA ALA A 88 9.84 -9.78 3.64
C ALA A 88 8.89 -10.94 3.34
N ILE A 89 7.83 -10.71 2.55
CA ILE A 89 6.89 -11.77 2.14
C ILE A 89 7.53 -12.75 1.16
N HIS A 90 8.32 -12.26 0.21
CA HIS A 90 9.10 -13.12 -0.69
C HIS A 90 10.06 -14.02 0.09
N MET A 91 10.80 -13.46 1.07
CA MET A 91 11.65 -14.26 1.94
C MET A 91 10.86 -15.32 2.73
N LEU A 92 9.64 -15.02 3.18
CA LEU A 92 8.77 -16.03 3.81
C LEU A 92 8.30 -17.11 2.83
N ALA A 93 8.07 -16.77 1.56
CA ALA A 93 7.76 -17.76 0.53
C ALA A 93 8.95 -18.71 0.30
N GLU A 94 10.19 -18.22 0.34
CA GLU A 94 11.40 -19.05 0.26
C GLU A 94 11.61 -19.95 1.49
N CYS A 95 10.87 -19.74 2.59
CA CYS A 95 10.93 -20.57 3.79
C CYS A 95 10.01 -21.80 3.73
N VAL A 96 9.28 -22.00 2.63
CA VAL A 96 8.43 -23.18 2.42
C VAL A 96 9.26 -24.47 2.56
N GLY A 97 8.74 -25.44 3.31
CA GLY A 97 9.42 -26.69 3.63
C GLY A 97 10.27 -26.64 4.90
N LEU A 98 10.54 -25.46 5.47
CA LEU A 98 11.24 -25.37 6.77
C LEU A 98 10.28 -25.76 7.92
N PRO A 99 10.70 -26.61 8.89
CA PRO A 99 9.81 -27.10 9.94
C PRO A 99 9.13 -26.00 10.77
N TRP A 100 9.86 -24.92 11.07
CA TRP A 100 9.33 -23.79 11.82
C TRP A 100 8.25 -23.04 11.03
N PHE A 101 8.43 -22.92 9.71
CA PHE A 101 7.52 -22.22 8.82
C PHE A 101 6.25 -23.04 8.63
N GLU A 102 6.37 -24.33 8.34
CA GLU A 102 5.22 -25.22 8.13
C GLU A 102 4.32 -25.31 9.38
N LYS A 103 4.89 -25.28 10.60
CA LYS A 103 4.12 -25.25 11.86
C LYS A 103 3.20 -24.03 11.98
N TRP A 104 3.58 -22.90 11.38
CA TRP A 104 2.81 -21.67 11.41
C TRP A 104 1.95 -21.49 10.15
N ALA A 105 2.53 -21.73 8.96
CA ALA A 105 1.94 -21.38 7.68
C ALA A 105 0.85 -22.33 7.19
N THR A 106 0.78 -23.55 7.72
CA THR A 106 -0.30 -24.53 7.42
C THR A 106 -1.63 -24.20 8.12
N LYS A 107 -1.62 -23.28 9.08
CA LYS A 107 -2.85 -22.79 9.71
C LYS A 107 -3.71 -22.04 8.70
N LYS A 108 -5.02 -22.18 8.85
CA LYS A 108 -6.00 -21.46 8.02
C LYS A 108 -6.05 -19.98 8.38
N LEU A 109 -6.46 -19.14 7.43
CA LEU A 109 -6.72 -17.71 7.72
C LEU A 109 -7.73 -17.53 8.86
N SER A 110 -8.78 -18.35 8.90
CA SER A 110 -9.81 -18.33 9.95
C SER A 110 -9.32 -18.73 11.34
N GLU A 111 -8.25 -19.53 11.43
CA GLU A 111 -7.65 -19.94 12.70
C GLU A 111 -6.76 -18.87 13.32
N LEU A 112 -6.19 -18.01 12.48
CA LEU A 112 -5.50 -16.83 12.95
C LEU A 112 -6.52 -15.71 13.11
N SER A 113 -6.48 -15.02 14.26
CA SER A 113 -7.26 -13.79 14.45
C SER A 113 -6.68 -12.64 13.62
N PHE A 114 -6.43 -12.85 12.32
CA PHE A 114 -6.13 -11.80 11.38
C PHE A 114 -7.15 -10.69 11.59
N PRO A 115 -6.74 -9.41 11.48
CA PRO A 115 -7.70 -8.33 11.35
C PRO A 115 -8.35 -8.44 9.97
N VAL A 116 -9.07 -9.54 9.70
CA VAL A 116 -10.00 -9.64 8.58
C VAL A 116 -11.06 -8.62 8.92
N MET A 117 -10.89 -7.43 8.36
CA MET A 117 -11.83 -6.34 8.51
C MET A 117 -13.18 -6.89 8.05
N LYS A 118 -14.14 -6.98 8.97
CA LYS A 118 -15.48 -7.48 8.67
C LYS A 118 -16.06 -6.72 7.48
N SER A 119 -16.91 -7.38 6.68
CA SER A 119 -17.46 -6.82 5.44
C SER A 119 -18.13 -5.44 5.62
N ASP A 120 -18.72 -5.17 6.80
CA ASP A 120 -19.35 -3.89 7.16
C ASP A 120 -18.33 -2.75 7.41
N GLN A 121 -17.08 -3.09 7.72
CA GLN A 121 -15.99 -2.13 7.94
C GLN A 121 -15.10 -1.98 6.71
N LEU A 122 -15.22 -2.86 5.72
CA LEU A 122 -14.39 -2.86 4.54
C LEU A 122 -14.68 -1.64 3.67
N VAL A 123 -13.68 -0.76 3.57
CA VAL A 123 -13.76 0.42 2.71
C VAL A 123 -13.61 -0.01 1.25
N LYS A 124 -14.64 0.25 0.44
CA LYS A 124 -14.73 -0.11 -0.99
C LYS A 124 -15.20 1.09 -1.83
N VAL A 125 -14.98 1.01 -3.14
CA VAL A 125 -15.50 1.98 -4.12
C VAL A 125 -16.25 1.26 -5.23
N PHE A 126 -17.33 1.85 -5.71
CA PHE A 126 -18.10 1.30 -6.82
C PHE A 126 -17.41 1.61 -8.14
N GLU A 127 -17.64 0.77 -9.14
CA GLU A 127 -17.02 0.89 -10.46
C GLU A 127 -17.30 2.23 -11.15
N GLU A 128 -18.50 2.79 -10.93
CA GLU A 128 -18.97 4.07 -11.48
C GLU A 128 -18.65 5.28 -10.58
N ASP A 129 -18.05 5.08 -9.41
CA ASP A 129 -17.62 6.20 -8.57
C ASP A 129 -16.56 7.06 -9.28
N PRO A 130 -16.51 8.39 -9.06
CA PRO A 130 -15.41 9.22 -9.55
C PRO A 130 -14.07 8.78 -8.95
N VAL A 131 -13.00 8.68 -9.75
CA VAL A 131 -11.69 8.20 -9.27
C VAL A 131 -11.14 9.01 -8.09
N LEU A 132 -11.40 10.33 -8.06
CA LEU A 132 -10.96 11.19 -6.96
C LEU A 132 -11.59 10.80 -5.62
N LYS A 133 -12.78 10.19 -5.61
CA LYS A 133 -13.41 9.64 -4.39
C LYS A 133 -12.54 8.54 -3.81
N ALA A 134 -12.00 7.64 -4.63
CA ALA A 134 -11.11 6.56 -4.19
C ALA A 134 -9.85 7.12 -3.51
N PHE A 135 -9.16 8.08 -4.14
CA PHE A 135 -7.96 8.68 -3.54
C PHE A 135 -8.25 9.50 -2.27
N LYS A 136 -9.40 10.20 -2.22
CA LYS A 136 -9.86 10.88 -1.00
C LYS A 136 -10.11 9.88 0.12
N LEU A 137 -10.81 8.77 -0.15
CA LEU A 137 -11.06 7.71 0.83
C LEU A 137 -9.76 7.09 1.34
N MET A 138 -8.80 6.78 0.45
CA MET A 138 -7.48 6.29 0.83
C MET A 138 -6.77 7.23 1.81
N ARG A 139 -6.76 8.53 1.51
CA ARG A 139 -6.17 9.55 2.38
C ARG A 139 -6.89 9.64 3.72
N MET A 140 -8.22 9.71 3.71
CA MET A 140 -9.04 9.87 4.92
C MET A 140 -8.96 8.67 5.86
N LYS A 141 -8.88 7.46 5.30
CA LYS A 141 -8.82 6.21 6.06
C LYS A 141 -7.39 5.72 6.30
N GLY A 142 -6.37 6.37 5.74
CA GLY A 142 -4.97 5.99 5.90
C GLY A 142 -4.62 4.63 5.26
N ILE A 143 -5.31 4.27 4.18
CA ILE A 143 -5.18 2.97 3.50
C ILE A 143 -4.56 3.12 2.11
N GLY A 144 -3.72 2.17 1.73
CA GLY A 144 -2.95 2.23 0.48
C GLY A 144 -3.71 1.81 -0.78
N GLY A 145 -4.98 1.42 -0.65
CA GLY A 145 -5.84 1.12 -1.78
C GLY A 145 -7.11 0.37 -1.38
N LEU A 146 -7.96 0.12 -2.36
CA LEU A 146 -9.37 -0.22 -2.20
C LEU A 146 -9.81 -1.29 -3.21
N PRO A 147 -10.70 -2.23 -2.83
CA PRO A 147 -11.44 -3.03 -3.78
C PRO A 147 -12.38 -2.14 -4.58
N VAL A 148 -12.41 -2.37 -5.89
CA VAL A 148 -13.44 -1.84 -6.79
C VAL A 148 -14.52 -2.90 -6.89
N VAL A 149 -15.75 -2.54 -6.55
CA VAL A 149 -16.90 -3.45 -6.55
C VAL A 149 -17.88 -3.12 -7.66
N ASP A 150 -18.62 -4.15 -8.09
CA ASP A 150 -19.72 -4.01 -9.04
C ASP A 150 -20.88 -3.17 -8.47
N VAL A 151 -21.92 -2.97 -9.29
CA VAL A 151 -23.15 -2.28 -8.88
C VAL A 151 -23.87 -2.91 -7.68
N SER A 152 -23.71 -4.21 -7.45
CA SER A 152 -24.29 -4.89 -6.28
C SER A 152 -23.53 -4.56 -5.00
N GLY A 153 -22.27 -4.14 -5.13
CA GLY A 153 -21.36 -3.84 -4.04
C GLY A 153 -20.81 -5.09 -3.34
N ARG A 154 -21.16 -6.29 -3.82
CA ARG A 154 -20.79 -7.56 -3.18
C ARG A 154 -19.52 -8.15 -3.76
N LYS A 155 -19.32 -8.05 -5.08
CA LYS A 155 -18.18 -8.67 -5.76
C LYS A 155 -17.09 -7.67 -6.06
N ALA A 156 -15.85 -8.02 -5.71
CA ALA A 156 -14.68 -7.27 -6.11
C ALA A 156 -14.37 -7.59 -7.58
N ILE A 157 -14.44 -6.55 -8.42
CA ILE A 157 -14.12 -6.62 -9.87
C ILE A 157 -12.77 -5.98 -10.20
N GLY A 158 -12.10 -5.38 -9.20
CA GLY A 158 -10.78 -4.81 -9.39
C GLY A 158 -10.14 -4.25 -8.12
N ASN A 159 -8.96 -3.66 -8.28
CA ASN A 159 -8.23 -2.97 -7.22
C ASN A 159 -7.66 -1.64 -7.73
N ILE A 160 -7.85 -0.59 -6.94
CA ILE A 160 -7.20 0.71 -7.11
C ILE A 160 -6.30 1.00 -5.91
N SER A 161 -5.07 1.43 -6.18
CA SER A 161 -4.04 1.71 -5.17
C SER A 161 -3.59 3.16 -5.21
N ILE A 162 -2.98 3.63 -4.13
CA ILE A 162 -2.43 4.99 -4.09
C ILE A 162 -1.30 5.19 -5.10
N ARG A 163 -0.60 4.11 -5.51
CA ARG A 163 0.41 4.18 -6.57
C ARG A 163 -0.19 4.56 -7.90
N ASP A 164 -1.43 4.15 -8.17
CA ASP A 164 -2.10 4.46 -9.44
C ASP A 164 -2.36 5.98 -9.56
N ALA A 165 -2.40 6.74 -8.46
CA ALA A 165 -2.56 8.20 -8.49
C ALA A 165 -1.47 8.91 -9.31
N GLN A 166 -0.27 8.33 -9.43
CA GLN A 166 0.80 8.90 -10.25
C GLN A 166 0.42 9.06 -11.71
N PHE A 167 -0.46 8.20 -12.25
CA PHE A 167 -0.90 8.26 -13.64
C PHE A 167 -1.74 9.51 -13.94
N LEU A 168 -2.38 10.11 -12.93
CA LEU A 168 -3.01 11.42 -13.08
C LEU A 168 -1.99 12.52 -13.40
N LEU A 169 -0.74 12.37 -12.97
CA LEU A 169 0.36 13.30 -13.20
C LEU A 169 1.19 12.95 -14.44
N THR A 170 1.53 11.67 -14.62
CA THR A 170 2.45 11.22 -15.67
C THR A 170 1.76 11.01 -17.02
N THR A 171 0.45 10.75 -17.03
CA THR A 171 -0.35 10.55 -18.24
C THR A 171 -1.52 11.54 -18.35
N PRO A 172 -1.26 12.87 -18.34
CA PRO A 172 -2.31 13.89 -18.33
C PRO A 172 -3.17 13.89 -19.60
N LYS A 173 -2.69 13.27 -20.69
CA LYS A 173 -3.47 13.08 -21.93
C LYS A 173 -4.62 12.08 -21.75
N LEU A 174 -4.44 11.05 -20.90
CA LEU A 174 -5.45 10.03 -20.61
C LEU A 174 -6.53 10.55 -19.66
N PHE A 175 -6.18 11.52 -18.80
CA PHE A 175 -7.03 11.96 -17.70
C PHE A 175 -7.36 13.46 -17.76
N LYS A 176 -7.62 13.98 -18.97
CA LYS A 176 -8.00 15.40 -19.17
C LYS A 176 -9.21 15.76 -18.29
N ASP A 177 -10.26 14.93 -18.30
CA ASP A 177 -11.45 15.11 -17.49
C ASP A 177 -11.45 14.21 -16.24
N HIS A 178 -10.37 14.30 -15.44
CA HIS A 178 -10.20 13.56 -14.19
C HIS A 178 -11.35 13.69 -13.16
N ASN A 179 -12.19 14.73 -13.27
CA ASN A 179 -13.38 14.90 -12.43
C ASN A 179 -14.56 14.00 -12.84
N SER A 180 -14.61 13.53 -14.09
CA SER A 180 -15.68 12.68 -14.61
C SER A 180 -15.23 11.24 -14.87
N ILE A 181 -13.94 10.93 -14.78
CA ILE A 181 -13.48 9.57 -14.96
C ILE A 181 -13.90 8.67 -13.79
N THR A 182 -14.57 7.58 -14.14
CA THR A 182 -14.99 6.55 -13.19
C THR A 182 -13.79 5.72 -12.76
N VAL A 183 -13.87 5.10 -11.58
CA VAL A 183 -12.83 4.20 -11.07
C VAL A 183 -12.54 3.08 -12.07
N LYS A 184 -13.58 2.46 -12.66
CA LYS A 184 -13.44 1.42 -13.68
C LYS A 184 -12.62 1.86 -14.88
N ASN A 185 -13.01 2.97 -15.51
CA ASN A 185 -12.33 3.50 -16.69
C ASN A 185 -10.90 3.90 -16.36
N PHE A 186 -10.69 4.51 -15.20
CA PHE A 186 -9.35 4.87 -14.74
C PHE A 186 -8.45 3.64 -14.60
N VAL A 187 -8.88 2.61 -13.87
CA VAL A 187 -8.06 1.41 -13.69
C VAL A 187 -7.82 0.70 -15.02
N LEU A 188 -8.85 0.54 -15.86
CA LEU A 188 -8.68 -0.05 -17.19
C LEU A 188 -7.61 0.66 -18.02
N GLU A 189 -7.63 1.99 -18.08
CA GLU A 189 -6.63 2.76 -18.83
C GLU A 189 -5.22 2.67 -18.24
N VAL A 190 -5.08 2.73 -16.91
CA VAL A 190 -3.79 2.51 -16.24
C VAL A 190 -3.21 1.14 -16.58
N ARG A 191 -4.04 0.10 -16.56
CA ARG A 191 -3.62 -1.27 -16.83
C ARG A 191 -3.25 -1.49 -18.29
N LYS A 192 -4.00 -0.90 -19.24
CA LYS A 192 -3.62 -0.89 -20.66
C LYS A 192 -2.30 -0.16 -20.89
N HIS A 193 -2.09 0.97 -20.21
CA HIS A 193 -0.86 1.75 -20.34
C HIS A 193 0.37 0.98 -19.86
N LEU A 194 0.27 0.29 -18.72
CA LEU A 194 1.35 -0.56 -18.20
C LEU A 194 1.71 -1.68 -19.18
N LYS A 195 0.72 -2.43 -19.70
CA LYS A 195 0.95 -3.48 -20.71
C LYS A 195 1.62 -2.97 -21.98
N ASN A 196 1.25 -1.78 -22.44
CA ASN A 196 1.82 -1.20 -23.66
C ASN A 196 3.26 -0.69 -23.45
N GLY A 197 3.63 -0.32 -22.22
CA GLY A 197 4.98 0.09 -21.86
C GLY A 197 5.95 -1.08 -21.65
N GLU A 198 5.44 -2.28 -21.40
CA GLU A 198 6.21 -3.52 -21.16
C GLU A 198 6.50 -4.32 -22.43
N LYS A 199 6.31 -3.76 -23.64
CA LYS A 199 6.67 -4.40 -24.93
C LYS A 199 8.18 -4.40 -25.20
N GLY A 200 8.97 -4.81 -24.22
CA GLY A 200 10.38 -5.18 -24.36
C GLY A 200 10.59 -6.51 -23.64
N GLU A 201 10.77 -7.57 -24.43
CA GLU A 201 11.42 -8.86 -24.10
C GLU A 201 11.16 -9.43 -22.68
N GLU A 202 10.04 -10.18 -22.55
CA GLU A 202 9.86 -11.42 -21.76
C GLU A 202 8.35 -11.62 -21.50
N GLU A 203 7.66 -12.14 -22.52
CA GLU A 203 6.27 -12.60 -22.43
C GLU A 203 6.19 -13.98 -21.75
N GLU A 204 6.55 -14.13 -20.47
CA GLU A 204 6.07 -15.27 -19.66
C GLU A 204 5.85 -14.85 -18.19
N ASN A 205 4.62 -15.02 -17.70
CA ASN A 205 4.18 -14.98 -16.29
C ASN A 205 3.75 -13.67 -15.58
N PHE A 206 3.52 -12.54 -16.26
CA PHE A 206 2.79 -11.44 -15.60
C PHE A 206 1.26 -11.66 -15.64
N PRO A 207 0.58 -11.81 -14.48
CA PRO A 207 -0.86 -12.00 -14.46
C PRO A 207 -1.58 -10.79 -15.05
N THR A 208 -2.51 -11.06 -15.95
CA THR A 208 -3.46 -10.09 -16.50
C THR A 208 -4.09 -9.28 -15.36
N PRO A 209 -4.13 -7.94 -15.46
CA PRO A 209 -4.79 -7.14 -14.44
C PRO A 209 -6.30 -7.37 -14.48
N SER A 210 -6.77 -8.04 -13.44
CA SER A 210 -8.10 -8.18 -12.81
C SER A 210 -9.37 -7.57 -13.44
N PHE A 211 -9.31 -6.49 -14.21
CA PHE A 211 -10.48 -5.93 -14.89
C PHE A 211 -10.78 -6.56 -16.25
N LEU A 212 -9.79 -7.13 -16.95
CA LEU A 212 -10.00 -7.68 -18.30
C LEU A 212 -10.49 -9.15 -18.28
N ASP A 213 -10.09 -9.92 -17.26
CA ASP A 213 -10.55 -11.31 -17.04
C ASP A 213 -11.60 -11.40 -15.90
N GLY A 214 -12.05 -10.26 -15.38
CA GLY A 214 -13.12 -10.15 -14.39
C GLY A 214 -12.85 -10.79 -13.02
N GLN A 215 -11.63 -11.24 -12.74
CA GLN A 215 -11.29 -11.90 -11.49
C GLN A 215 -10.17 -11.18 -10.76
N VAL A 216 -10.49 -10.70 -9.56
CA VAL A 216 -9.49 -10.25 -8.61
C VAL A 216 -8.90 -11.47 -7.91
N ILE A 217 -7.56 -11.49 -7.80
CA ILE A 217 -6.86 -12.51 -7.02
C ILE A 217 -7.41 -12.47 -5.59
N SER A 218 -7.95 -13.61 -5.17
CA SER A 218 -8.68 -13.77 -3.93
C SER A 218 -8.30 -15.08 -3.23
N CYS A 219 -8.69 -15.15 -1.98
CA CYS A 219 -8.54 -16.31 -1.11
C CYS A 219 -9.83 -16.55 -0.34
N ARG A 220 -9.97 -17.75 0.20
CA ARG A 220 -11.05 -18.09 1.13
C ARG A 220 -10.53 -18.11 2.57
N SER A 221 -11.44 -18.02 3.53
CA SER A 221 -11.08 -18.04 4.96
C SER A 221 -10.51 -19.39 5.44
N ASP A 222 -10.68 -20.45 4.66
CA ASP A 222 -10.11 -21.78 4.88
C ASP A 222 -8.79 -22.03 4.11
N ASP A 223 -8.35 -21.11 3.25
CA ASP A 223 -7.01 -21.15 2.64
C ASP A 223 -5.93 -21.05 3.73
N THR A 224 -4.80 -21.73 3.52
CA THR A 224 -3.67 -21.66 4.45
C THR A 224 -2.89 -20.36 4.27
N ILE A 225 -2.18 -19.93 5.31
CA ILE A 225 -1.31 -18.74 5.24
C ILE A 225 -0.21 -18.95 4.20
N LYS A 226 0.30 -20.17 4.08
CA LYS A 226 1.27 -20.58 3.06
C LYS A 226 0.75 -20.28 1.66
N ASP A 227 -0.47 -20.74 1.34
CA ASP A 227 -1.08 -20.51 0.02
C ASP A 227 -1.26 -19.01 -0.24
N VAL A 228 -1.66 -18.25 0.77
CA VAL A 228 -1.82 -16.80 0.68
C VAL A 228 -0.48 -16.08 0.46
N ILE A 229 0.57 -16.46 1.18
CA ILE A 229 1.93 -15.90 1.00
C ILE A 229 2.40 -16.16 -0.44
N ILE A 230 2.27 -17.40 -0.93
CA ILE A 230 2.64 -17.77 -2.30
C ILE A 230 1.82 -16.95 -3.31
N LYS A 231 0.49 -16.86 -3.15
CA LYS A 231 -0.36 -16.03 -4.05
C LYS A 231 0.10 -14.58 -4.08
N LEU A 232 0.38 -13.97 -2.93
CA LEU A 232 0.82 -12.58 -2.83
C LEU A 232 2.20 -12.36 -3.48
N ASP A 233 3.13 -13.28 -3.27
CA ASP A 233 4.48 -13.19 -3.83
C ASP A 233 4.49 -13.45 -5.33
N THR A 234 3.86 -14.53 -5.81
CA THR A 234 3.82 -14.88 -7.24
C THR A 234 3.18 -13.77 -8.07
N HIS A 235 2.07 -13.20 -7.59
CA HIS A 235 1.36 -12.15 -8.34
C HIS A 235 1.87 -10.73 -8.03
N LYS A 236 2.90 -10.60 -7.17
CA LYS A 236 3.51 -9.32 -6.75
C LYS A 236 2.47 -8.28 -6.29
N ILE A 237 1.46 -8.73 -5.55
CA ILE A 237 0.36 -7.91 -5.02
C ILE A 237 0.55 -7.67 -3.51
N HIS A 238 0.12 -6.50 -3.00
CA HIS A 238 0.29 -6.18 -1.57
C HIS A 238 -0.90 -6.55 -0.69
N ARG A 239 -1.96 -7.07 -1.29
CA ARG A 239 -3.16 -7.51 -0.58
C ARG A 239 -3.93 -8.51 -1.41
N ILE A 240 -4.68 -9.33 -0.71
CA ILE A 240 -5.60 -10.30 -1.28
C ILE A 240 -6.97 -10.10 -0.64
N TYR A 241 -8.03 -10.26 -1.43
CA TYR A 241 -9.39 -10.17 -0.91
C TYR A 241 -9.86 -11.54 -0.43
N VAL A 242 -10.51 -11.55 0.72
CA VAL A 242 -11.16 -12.74 1.27
C VAL A 242 -12.59 -12.77 0.77
N VAL A 243 -13.00 -13.88 0.17
CA VAL A 243 -14.34 -14.06 -0.39
C VAL A 243 -14.99 -15.33 0.14
N ASP A 244 -16.32 -15.34 0.14
CA ASP A 244 -17.12 -16.53 0.48
C ASP A 244 -17.28 -17.48 -0.73
N GLU A 245 -18.14 -18.48 -0.58
CA GLU A 245 -18.46 -19.46 -1.65
C GLU A 245 -19.16 -18.83 -2.87
N GLU A 246 -19.95 -17.77 -2.66
CA GLU A 246 -20.63 -17.03 -3.72
C GLU A 246 -19.71 -15.98 -4.40
N ARG A 247 -18.47 -15.87 -3.92
CA ARG A 247 -17.46 -14.87 -4.25
C ARG A 247 -17.81 -13.45 -3.79
N ASP A 248 -18.66 -13.35 -2.79
CA ASP A 248 -18.96 -12.08 -2.14
C ASP A 248 -17.81 -11.71 -1.19
N LEU A 249 -17.52 -10.42 -1.13
CA LEU A 249 -16.36 -9.88 -0.45
C LEU A 249 -16.56 -9.86 1.08
N GLU A 250 -15.80 -10.68 1.79
CA GLU A 250 -15.83 -10.79 3.25
C GLU A 250 -14.78 -9.92 3.94
N GLY A 251 -13.61 -9.73 3.31
CA GLY A 251 -12.51 -8.99 3.93
C GLY A 251 -11.28 -8.81 3.05
N VAL A 252 -10.18 -8.38 3.67
CA VAL A 252 -8.89 -8.13 3.02
C VAL A 252 -7.75 -8.53 3.94
N VAL A 253 -6.71 -9.14 3.38
CA VAL A 253 -5.45 -9.43 4.06
C VAL A 253 -4.32 -8.72 3.32
N THR A 254 -3.51 -7.95 4.05
CA THR A 254 -2.34 -7.24 3.50
C THR A 254 -1.03 -7.91 3.91
N LEU A 255 0.07 -7.59 3.20
CA LEU A 255 1.43 -8.04 3.58
C LEU A 255 1.75 -7.74 5.05
N ARG A 256 1.34 -6.55 5.52
CA ARG A 256 1.53 -6.12 6.90
C ARG A 256 0.81 -7.03 7.89
N ASP A 257 -0.42 -7.44 7.56
CA ASP A 257 -1.23 -8.28 8.45
C ASP A 257 -0.55 -9.65 8.61
N ILE A 258 -0.03 -10.22 7.53
CA ILE A 258 0.77 -11.46 7.55
C ILE A 258 2.01 -11.32 8.42
N ILE A 259 2.83 -10.29 8.18
CA ILE A 259 4.05 -10.07 8.97
C ILE A 259 3.69 -9.89 10.46
N SER A 260 2.63 -9.12 10.76
CA SER A 260 2.19 -8.86 12.13
C SER A 260 1.68 -10.10 12.87
N LYS A 261 1.25 -11.14 12.15
CA LYS A 261 0.84 -12.43 12.74
C LYS A 261 1.98 -13.41 12.93
N LEU A 262 3.10 -13.18 12.25
CA LEU A 262 4.32 -13.95 12.48
C LEU A 262 5.09 -13.44 13.71
N VAL A 263 5.05 -12.13 13.96
CA VAL A 263 5.90 -11.52 14.99
C VAL A 263 5.15 -11.13 16.26
N HIS A 264 5.85 -11.30 17.38
CA HIS A 264 5.48 -10.76 18.69
C HIS A 264 6.64 -9.90 19.19
N GLU A 265 6.34 -8.70 19.69
CA GLU A 265 7.36 -7.85 20.31
C GLU A 265 7.55 -8.26 21.77
N PRO A 266 8.74 -8.77 22.17
CA PRO A 266 9.05 -9.03 23.56
C PRO A 266 8.90 -7.75 24.39
N HIS A 267 8.50 -7.89 25.65
CA HIS A 267 8.40 -6.74 26.56
C HIS A 267 9.74 -6.00 26.65
N GLY A 268 9.73 -4.69 26.38
CA GLY A 268 10.93 -3.86 26.43
C GLY A 268 11.92 -4.08 25.28
N TYR A 269 11.55 -4.80 24.22
CA TYR A 269 12.46 -5.15 23.12
C TYR A 269 13.19 -3.96 22.52
N PHE A 270 12.48 -2.84 22.34
CA PHE A 270 13.07 -1.64 21.76
C PHE A 270 13.75 -0.74 22.79
N GLY A 271 13.61 -0.93 24.11
CA GLY A 271 14.27 -0.08 25.11
C GLY A 271 14.20 1.42 24.77
N ASP A 272 15.37 2.01 24.54
CA ASP A 272 15.65 3.39 24.14
C ASP A 272 15.87 3.57 22.62
N PHE A 273 15.64 2.56 21.78
CA PHE A 273 15.83 2.58 20.32
C PHE A 273 15.10 3.74 19.61
N PHE A 274 13.99 4.22 20.17
CA PHE A 274 13.24 5.35 19.62
C PHE A 274 13.57 6.70 20.27
N ASP A 275 14.48 6.74 21.24
CA ASP A 275 14.86 7.95 21.96
C ASP A 275 15.58 8.93 21.03
N GLY A 276 15.14 10.19 21.04
CA GLY A 276 15.65 11.23 20.13
C GLY A 276 15.16 11.09 18.67
N VAL A 277 14.52 9.97 18.32
CA VAL A 277 14.00 9.72 16.97
C VAL A 277 12.54 10.19 16.92
N VAL A 278 11.70 9.84 17.89
CA VAL A 278 10.32 10.36 17.97
C VAL A 278 10.31 11.73 18.68
N PRO A 279 9.71 12.79 18.10
CA PRO A 279 9.59 14.07 18.79
C PRO A 279 8.84 13.88 20.12
N LEU A 280 9.46 14.29 21.22
CA LEU A 280 8.80 14.29 22.53
C LEU A 280 7.46 15.03 22.43
N PRO A 281 6.37 14.52 23.04
CA PRO A 281 5.14 15.29 23.18
C PRO A 281 5.48 16.67 23.77
N LYS A 282 4.81 17.73 23.33
CA LYS A 282 5.07 19.12 23.77
C LYS A 282 5.10 19.34 25.30
N ASN A 283 4.66 18.36 26.09
CA ASN A 283 4.58 18.38 27.55
C ASN A 283 5.51 17.36 28.24
N SER A 284 6.44 16.72 27.54
CA SER A 284 7.41 15.83 28.18
C SER A 284 8.52 16.66 28.83
N ARG A 285 8.58 16.64 30.16
CA ARG A 285 9.75 17.10 30.92
C ARG A 285 10.59 15.87 31.25
N VAL A 286 11.57 15.61 30.41
CA VAL A 286 12.85 15.00 30.79
C VAL A 286 13.92 15.97 30.35
#